data_AF-A0A0A9YAY7-F1
#
_entry.id   AF-A0A0A9YAY7-F1
#
_cell.length_a   1.000
_cell.length_b   1.000
_cell.length_c   1.000
_cell.angle_alpha   90.00
_cell.angle_beta   90.00
_cell.angle_gamma   90.00
#
_symmetry.space_group_name_H-M   'P 1'
#
loop_
_entity.id
_entity.type
_entity.pdbx_description
1 polymer ?
#
loop_
_entity_poly.entity_id
_entity_poly.type
_entity_poly.pdbx_seq_one_letter_code
_entity_poly.pdbx_strand_id
1 'polypeptide(L)'
;MDYSDFTMSVGPLRSESRKSKIRKSFVDDLSLTIGPDELSGLIDTSATAMTSVWGTSPIQGLHKEFQRICTTFSSTFTIFDAVQSFIEECDTVIEMSCKNGSLCDKQGNDLSWLVNEKNTWRLIYALYRDRAFFEEDFDAGVPEGDPHPQSEKEIMENFYRMNRSVREAQLVIDWLERNAQDEWKLLQREEIAFYTDKTVAWENTLFQLQNSRIPYGSTRQIVKSLDPDAPTREGRPLHDLDAEDEKRLLRQVFAEIRKGNIDKAQEICIHCGQAWRAATLDGWRLFHDPNYAYKDTTSKLPVEGNPHRPIWKMCAWKMCEDSRAPPEDKAVMGALCGHLPSILPYCTSWEDLLWAHTKVSVDVAVEQNIRDNSLKDFPPMPPHYWNYERKIEDILREIGSSEEGRTPIRVIQELLIVGQSSELLSRCAVWVEGMCQPQFLRFLAHVVLVLRMAGYSEPDHLGDDIIKLYQVHVRGS
;
A
#
# COMPACT_ATOMS: atom_id res chain seq x y z
N MET A 1 -6.09 26.57 65.61
CA MET A 1 -6.04 28.04 65.49
C MET A 1 -4.68 28.38 64.89
N ASP A 2 -4.55 28.92 63.70
CA ASP A 2 -5.54 29.30 62.71
C ASP A 2 -4.86 29.36 61.34
N TYR A 3 -5.65 29.02 60.33
CA TYR A 3 -5.42 29.27 58.91
C TYR A 3 -5.96 30.66 58.57
N SER A 4 -5.12 31.56 58.05
CA SER A 4 -5.45 32.79 57.32
C SER A 4 -4.13 33.57 57.11
N ASP A 5 -3.75 34.20 56.01
CA ASP A 5 -4.36 34.57 54.74
C ASP A 5 -3.21 34.75 53.74
N PHE A 6 -3.31 34.20 52.53
CA PHE A 6 -2.64 34.77 51.36
C PHE A 6 -3.54 34.59 50.15
N THR A 7 -4.45 35.53 49.99
CA THR A 7 -5.31 35.70 48.83
C THR A 7 -4.49 36.28 47.67
N MET A 8 -4.18 35.45 46.67
CA MET A 8 -3.74 35.95 45.36
C MET A 8 -4.95 36.15 44.45
N SER A 9 -5.14 37.41 44.07
CA SER A 9 -6.06 37.91 43.05
C SER A 9 -5.96 37.12 41.74
N VAL A 10 -7.05 36.45 41.36
CA VAL A 10 -7.21 35.84 40.04
C VAL A 10 -7.73 36.91 39.09
N GLY A 11 -6.83 37.51 38.31
CA GLY A 11 -7.19 38.33 37.15
C GLY A 11 -7.80 37.45 36.04
N PRO A 12 -8.66 38.00 35.17
CA PRO A 12 -9.33 37.23 34.14
C PRO A 12 -8.30 36.71 33.12
N LEU A 13 -8.19 35.39 33.03
CA LEU A 13 -7.46 34.69 31.98
C LEU A 13 -8.10 35.04 30.64
N ARG A 14 -7.48 35.96 29.90
CA ARG A 14 -7.74 36.14 28.46
C ARG A 14 -7.54 34.78 27.78
N SER A 15 -8.60 34.25 27.21
CA SER A 15 -8.59 33.09 26.33
C SER A 15 -7.87 33.43 25.03
N GLU A 16 -6.54 33.44 25.05
CA GLU A 16 -5.78 33.30 23.82
C GLU A 16 -5.85 31.83 23.41
N SER A 17 -6.78 31.52 22.52
CA SER A 17 -6.80 30.31 21.70
C SER A 17 -5.51 30.26 20.86
N ARG A 18 -4.39 29.91 21.48
CA ARG A 18 -3.26 29.33 20.76
C ARG A 18 -3.68 27.92 20.39
N LYS A 19 -4.30 27.79 19.21
CA LYS A 19 -4.31 26.54 18.46
C LYS A 19 -2.85 26.09 18.38
N SER A 20 -2.46 25.15 19.24
CA SER A 20 -1.19 24.47 19.10
C SER A 20 -1.28 23.74 17.77
N LYS A 21 -0.68 24.33 16.73
CA LYS A 21 -0.38 23.61 15.51
C LYS A 21 0.34 22.35 15.95
N ILE A 22 -0.31 21.21 15.77
CA ILE A 22 0.29 19.89 15.89
C ILE A 22 1.56 19.95 15.06
N ARG A 23 2.71 19.74 15.70
CA ARG A 23 4.01 19.72 15.01
C ARG A 23 3.94 18.59 13.99
N LYS A 24 3.91 18.97 12.73
CA LYS A 24 3.94 18.12 11.54
C LYS A 24 5.37 17.59 11.38
N SER A 25 5.80 16.69 12.26
CA SER A 25 7.18 16.16 12.30
C SER A 25 7.26 14.76 12.92
N PHE A 26 6.34 13.88 12.54
CA PHE A 26 6.37 12.43 12.84
C PHE A 26 5.64 11.61 11.77
N VAL A 27 5.40 12.24 10.63
CA VAL A 27 4.81 11.65 9.45
C VAL A 27 5.98 11.58 8.51
N ASP A 28 6.33 10.37 8.08
CA ASP A 28 7.21 10.02 6.97
C ASP A 28 8.03 8.76 7.33
N ASP A 29 7.47 7.56 7.10
CA ASP A 29 8.27 6.34 6.78
C ASP A 29 7.37 5.17 6.35
N LEU A 30 6.95 5.10 5.07
CA LEU A 30 6.06 4.01 4.59
C LEU A 30 6.35 3.45 3.18
N SER A 31 7.36 3.92 2.45
CA SER A 31 7.95 3.14 1.35
C SER A 31 9.37 2.79 1.75
N LEU A 32 9.69 1.50 1.79
CA LEU A 32 11.05 1.03 2.07
C LEU A 32 12.03 1.47 0.97
N THR A 33 11.55 1.97 -0.18
CA THR A 33 12.38 2.37 -1.32
C THR A 33 12.60 3.88 -1.45
N ILE A 34 11.75 4.73 -0.88
CA ILE A 34 11.70 6.17 -1.22
C ILE A 34 11.28 7.00 -0.01
N GLY A 35 11.96 8.13 0.20
CA GLY A 35 11.62 9.12 1.23
C GLY A 35 10.15 9.54 1.11
N PRO A 36 9.39 9.73 2.19
CA PRO A 36 7.95 9.96 2.07
C PRO A 36 7.59 11.32 1.46
N ASP A 37 8.51 12.29 1.49
CA ASP A 37 8.46 13.54 0.70
C ASP A 37 8.60 13.28 -0.82
N GLU A 38 9.35 12.26 -1.23
CA GLU A 38 9.52 11.87 -2.64
C GLU A 38 8.36 10.97 -3.10
N LEU A 39 7.86 10.08 -2.24
CA LEU A 39 6.68 9.27 -2.52
C LEU A 39 5.42 10.14 -2.59
N SER A 40 5.26 11.10 -1.68
CA SER A 40 4.21 12.12 -1.79
C SER A 40 4.45 13.05 -2.97
N GLY A 41 5.68 13.42 -3.33
CA GLY A 41 5.96 14.15 -4.57
C GLY A 41 5.60 13.38 -5.85
N LEU A 42 5.75 12.06 -5.86
CA LEU A 42 5.38 11.14 -6.95
C LEU A 42 3.87 10.78 -6.97
N ILE A 43 3.17 10.90 -5.84
CA ILE A 43 1.81 10.33 -5.63
C ILE A 43 0.76 11.38 -5.20
N ASP A 44 1.14 12.53 -4.65
CA ASP A 44 0.23 13.65 -4.40
C ASP A 44 -0.10 14.34 -5.73
N THR A 45 -1.15 13.83 -6.35
CA THR A 45 -2.03 14.54 -7.27
C THR A 45 -2.59 15.78 -6.59
N SER A 46 -1.83 16.87 -6.59
CA SER A 46 -2.37 18.22 -6.42
C SER A 46 -1.68 19.20 -7.36
N ALA A 47 -1.60 18.82 -8.64
CA ALA A 47 -1.40 19.78 -9.72
C ALA A 47 -2.74 20.38 -10.12
N THR A 48 -2.71 21.67 -10.47
CA THR A 48 -3.86 22.53 -10.76
C THR A 48 -4.87 21.85 -11.70
N ALA A 49 -6.04 21.48 -11.17
CA ALA A 49 -7.14 20.92 -11.94
C ALA A 49 -7.42 21.79 -13.17
N MET A 50 -7.12 21.27 -14.37
CA MET A 50 -7.65 21.84 -15.59
C MET A 50 -9.16 21.63 -15.56
N THR A 51 -9.92 22.72 -15.50
CA THR A 51 -11.38 22.68 -15.51
C THR A 51 -11.86 22.06 -16.82
N SER A 52 -12.18 20.76 -16.79
CA SER A 52 -12.75 20.06 -17.93
C SER A 52 -14.19 20.53 -18.15
N VAL A 53 -14.44 21.11 -19.34
CA VAL A 53 -15.77 21.60 -19.74
C VAL A 53 -16.47 20.52 -20.55
N TRP A 54 -17.31 19.74 -19.88
CA TRP A 54 -18.03 18.61 -20.50
C TRP A 54 -19.35 19.10 -21.14
N GLY A 55 -19.40 19.09 -22.48
CA GLY A 55 -20.65 19.30 -23.23
C GLY A 55 -21.48 18.02 -23.45
N THR A 56 -20.95 16.85 -23.09
CA THR A 56 -21.52 15.49 -23.29
C THR A 56 -21.34 14.64 -22.02
N SER A 57 -21.83 13.39 -22.01
CA SER A 57 -21.60 12.45 -20.88
C SER A 57 -20.11 12.41 -20.48
N PRO A 58 -19.77 12.43 -19.18
CA PRO A 58 -18.38 12.36 -18.70
C PRO A 58 -17.58 11.18 -19.25
N ILE A 59 -18.22 10.04 -19.50
CA ILE A 59 -17.52 8.89 -20.07
C ILE A 59 -17.18 9.13 -21.56
N GLN A 60 -18.06 9.81 -22.29
CA GLN A 60 -17.85 10.07 -23.72
C GLN A 60 -16.77 11.13 -23.97
N GLY A 61 -16.63 12.12 -23.08
CA GLY A 61 -15.62 13.16 -23.22
C GLY A 61 -14.17 12.69 -23.02
N LEU A 62 -13.95 11.52 -22.39
CA LEU A 62 -12.61 10.92 -22.20
C LEU A 62 -11.81 10.85 -23.51
N HIS A 63 -12.48 10.58 -24.64
CA HIS A 63 -11.82 10.54 -25.96
C HIS A 63 -11.18 11.87 -26.34
N LYS A 64 -11.91 12.97 -26.13
CA LYS A 64 -11.45 14.32 -26.47
C LYS A 64 -10.35 14.76 -25.53
N GLU A 65 -10.50 14.45 -24.24
CA GLU A 65 -9.58 14.89 -23.21
C GLU A 65 -8.24 14.16 -23.31
N PHE A 66 -8.25 12.84 -23.50
CA PHE A 66 -7.02 12.08 -23.72
C PHE A 66 -6.27 12.53 -24.97
N GLN A 67 -6.99 12.84 -26.06
CA GLN A 67 -6.38 13.42 -27.25
C GLN A 67 -5.75 14.79 -26.96
N ARG A 68 -6.46 15.67 -26.24
CA ARG A 68 -5.97 17.00 -25.87
C ARG A 68 -4.67 16.89 -25.06
N ILE A 69 -4.64 15.99 -24.07
CA ILE A 69 -3.46 15.70 -23.26
C ILE A 69 -2.29 15.24 -24.15
N CYS A 70 -2.49 14.23 -25.00
CA CYS A 70 -1.45 13.77 -25.94
C CYS A 70 -0.95 14.88 -26.88
N THR A 71 -1.81 15.78 -27.36
CA THR A 71 -1.35 16.89 -28.21
C THR A 71 -0.57 17.96 -27.45
N THR A 72 -0.81 18.08 -26.14
CA THR A 72 -0.12 19.04 -25.27
C THR A 72 1.28 18.53 -24.92
N PHE A 73 1.41 17.23 -24.65
CA PHE A 73 2.66 16.60 -24.25
C PHE A 73 3.23 15.77 -25.41
N SER A 74 4.11 16.39 -26.20
CA SER A 74 4.65 15.83 -27.45
C SER A 74 6.12 15.38 -27.37
N SER A 75 6.74 15.44 -26.19
CA SER A 75 8.14 15.03 -25.96
C SER A 75 8.26 13.88 -24.97
N THR A 76 9.33 13.10 -25.08
CA THR A 76 9.66 12.00 -24.15
C THR A 76 9.78 12.47 -22.70
N PHE A 77 10.32 13.67 -22.45
CA PHE A 77 10.45 14.21 -21.08
C PHE A 77 9.11 14.57 -20.42
N THR A 78 8.06 14.80 -21.21
CA THR A 78 6.73 15.21 -20.71
C THR A 78 5.70 14.09 -20.78
N ILE A 79 6.10 12.89 -21.20
CA ILE A 79 5.17 11.76 -21.35
C ILE A 79 4.58 11.34 -20.00
N PHE A 80 5.35 11.42 -18.92
CA PHE A 80 4.87 11.05 -17.59
C PHE A 80 3.93 12.10 -17.00
N ASP A 81 4.07 13.37 -17.38
CA ASP A 81 3.08 14.42 -17.08
C ASP A 81 1.75 14.13 -17.81
N ALA A 82 1.83 13.61 -19.04
CA ALA A 82 0.65 13.17 -19.78
C ALA A 82 -0.04 11.97 -19.12
N VAL A 83 0.73 10.97 -18.68
CA VAL A 83 0.19 9.81 -17.94
C VAL A 83 -0.43 10.25 -16.62
N GLN A 84 0.19 11.17 -15.90
CA GLN A 84 -0.37 11.75 -14.68
C GLN A 84 -1.72 12.42 -14.98
N SER A 85 -1.80 13.21 -16.06
CA SER A 85 -3.04 13.84 -16.50
C SER A 85 -4.12 12.80 -16.87
N PHE A 86 -3.75 11.64 -17.42
CA PHE A 86 -4.71 10.54 -17.65
C PHE A 86 -5.27 9.97 -16.35
N ILE A 87 -4.43 9.80 -15.32
CA ILE A 87 -4.84 9.30 -14.00
C ILE A 87 -5.86 10.27 -13.38
N GLU A 88 -5.54 11.57 -13.37
CA GLU A 88 -6.40 12.63 -12.83
C GLU A 88 -7.75 12.69 -13.55
N GLU A 89 -7.72 12.55 -14.88
CA GLU A 89 -8.92 12.59 -15.70
C GLU A 89 -9.82 11.37 -15.45
N CYS A 90 -9.23 10.17 -15.38
CA CYS A 90 -9.97 8.96 -14.98
C CYS A 90 -10.58 9.12 -13.58
N ASP A 91 -9.83 9.62 -12.62
CA ASP A 91 -10.29 9.82 -11.24
C ASP A 91 -11.47 10.79 -11.17
N THR A 92 -11.34 11.93 -11.88
CA THR A 92 -12.40 12.94 -11.98
C THR A 92 -13.69 12.33 -12.56
N VAL A 93 -13.60 11.54 -13.64
CA VAL A 93 -14.77 10.88 -14.23
C VAL A 93 -15.37 9.83 -13.30
N ILE A 94 -14.55 9.07 -12.56
CA ILE A 94 -15.00 8.11 -11.54
C ILE A 94 -15.78 8.84 -10.45
N GLU A 95 -15.25 9.90 -9.88
CA GLU A 95 -15.92 10.68 -8.81
C GLU A 95 -17.26 11.28 -9.26
N MET A 96 -17.34 11.75 -10.51
CA MET A 96 -18.58 12.32 -11.06
C MET A 96 -19.64 11.27 -11.39
N SER A 97 -19.22 10.08 -11.82
CA SER A 97 -20.09 9.06 -12.43
C SER A 97 -20.49 7.96 -11.44
N CYS A 98 -19.60 7.55 -10.55
CA CYS A 98 -19.85 6.47 -9.60
C CYS A 98 -20.93 6.85 -8.57
N LYS A 99 -21.75 5.85 -8.22
CA LYS A 99 -22.60 5.92 -7.04
C LYS A 99 -21.75 5.63 -5.80
N ASN A 100 -21.85 6.49 -4.80
CA ASN A 100 -21.22 6.30 -3.49
C ASN A 100 -21.40 4.87 -2.96
N GLY A 101 -20.28 4.22 -2.59
CA GLY A 101 -20.27 2.85 -2.07
C GLY A 101 -20.45 1.76 -3.12
N SER A 102 -20.25 2.06 -4.40
CA SER A 102 -20.39 1.09 -5.50
C SER A 102 -19.44 1.39 -6.67
N LEU A 103 -19.12 0.33 -7.44
CA LEU A 103 -18.40 0.41 -8.71
C LEU A 103 -19.35 0.59 -9.91
N CYS A 104 -20.60 0.94 -9.67
CA CYS A 104 -21.57 1.22 -10.73
C CYS A 104 -21.86 2.72 -10.84
N ASP A 105 -22.24 3.15 -12.05
CA ASP A 105 -22.79 4.48 -12.26
C ASP A 105 -24.19 4.64 -11.62
N LYS A 106 -24.74 5.85 -11.69
CA LYS A 106 -26.09 6.17 -11.18
C LYS A 106 -27.21 5.38 -11.88
N GLN A 107 -26.96 4.83 -13.07
CA GLN A 107 -27.89 3.98 -13.83
C GLN A 107 -27.68 2.48 -13.58
N GLY A 108 -26.64 2.09 -12.82
CA GLY A 108 -26.31 0.70 -12.52
C GLY A 108 -25.35 0.04 -13.52
N ASN A 109 -24.77 0.79 -14.47
CA ASN A 109 -23.76 0.25 -15.38
C ASN A 109 -22.42 0.09 -14.66
N ASP A 110 -21.68 -0.96 -15.01
CA ASP A 110 -20.36 -1.25 -14.44
C ASP A 110 -19.30 -0.22 -14.86
N LEU A 111 -18.57 0.32 -13.88
CA LEU A 111 -17.44 1.24 -14.04
C LEU A 111 -16.11 0.63 -13.58
N SER A 112 -16.07 -0.67 -13.25
CA SER A 112 -14.84 -1.37 -12.87
C SER A 112 -13.73 -1.23 -13.93
N TRP A 113 -14.10 -1.19 -15.21
CA TRP A 113 -13.17 -0.99 -16.33
C TRP A 113 -12.39 0.33 -16.22
N LEU A 114 -13.03 1.42 -15.78
CA LEU A 114 -12.40 2.74 -15.68
C LEU A 114 -11.47 2.82 -14.47
N VAL A 115 -11.85 2.17 -13.37
CA VAL A 115 -10.97 1.99 -12.20
C VAL A 115 -9.71 1.20 -12.60
N ASN A 116 -9.89 0.11 -13.34
CA ASN A 116 -8.76 -0.69 -13.80
C ASN A 116 -7.88 0.04 -14.82
N GLU A 117 -8.47 0.88 -15.68
CA GLU A 117 -7.71 1.77 -16.55
C GLU A 117 -6.88 2.77 -15.76
N LYS A 118 -7.48 3.49 -14.78
CA LYS A 118 -6.77 4.40 -13.88
C LYS A 118 -5.59 3.71 -13.20
N ASN A 119 -5.85 2.52 -12.64
CA ASN A 119 -4.83 1.71 -11.97
C ASN A 119 -3.71 1.32 -12.94
N THR A 120 -4.03 1.01 -14.21
CA THR A 120 -3.01 0.67 -15.21
C THR A 120 -2.17 1.88 -15.61
N TRP A 121 -2.75 3.08 -15.70
CA TRP A 121 -1.98 4.30 -15.92
C TRP A 121 -1.01 4.58 -14.77
N ARG A 122 -1.45 4.38 -13.52
CA ARG A 122 -0.59 4.49 -12.33
C ARG A 122 0.57 3.49 -12.37
N LEU A 123 0.32 2.26 -12.82
CA LEU A 123 1.35 1.24 -13.00
C LEU A 123 2.37 1.65 -14.06
N ILE A 124 1.91 2.15 -15.21
CA ILE A 124 2.78 2.65 -16.27
C ILE A 124 3.64 3.80 -15.75
N TYR A 125 3.04 4.76 -15.05
CA TYR A 125 3.76 5.87 -14.44
C TYR A 125 4.86 5.37 -13.51
N ALA A 126 4.54 4.52 -12.53
CA ALA A 126 5.49 4.04 -11.55
C ALA A 126 6.65 3.27 -12.18
N LEU A 127 6.36 2.27 -13.02
CA LEU A 127 7.40 1.41 -13.60
C LEU A 127 8.20 2.10 -14.69
N TYR A 128 7.55 2.72 -15.67
CA TYR A 128 8.26 3.24 -16.84
C TYR A 128 9.01 4.53 -16.52
N ARG A 129 8.57 5.30 -15.51
CA ARG A 129 9.35 6.44 -14.99
C ARG A 129 10.64 5.96 -14.32
N ASP A 130 10.57 4.94 -13.45
CA ASP A 130 11.76 4.32 -12.85
C ASP A 130 12.71 3.83 -13.95
N ARG A 131 12.19 3.06 -14.92
CA ARG A 131 13.00 2.53 -16.02
C ARG A 131 13.67 3.60 -16.89
N ALA A 132 13.08 4.78 -17.00
CA ALA A 132 13.58 5.87 -17.84
C ALA A 132 14.55 6.80 -17.11
N PHE A 133 14.31 7.11 -15.84
CA PHE A 133 14.98 8.20 -15.13
C PHE A 133 15.71 7.81 -13.85
N PHE A 134 15.75 6.51 -13.48
CA PHE A 134 16.37 6.09 -12.21
C PHE A 134 17.82 6.57 -12.04
N GLU A 135 18.64 6.50 -13.09
CA GLU A 135 20.05 6.94 -13.01
C GLU A 135 20.18 8.47 -12.87
N GLU A 136 19.29 9.24 -13.52
CA GLU A 136 19.31 10.72 -13.49
C GLU A 136 18.81 11.28 -12.15
N ASP A 137 17.74 10.70 -11.59
CA ASP A 137 17.18 11.12 -10.30
C ASP A 137 18.13 10.79 -9.13
N PHE A 138 18.94 9.74 -9.25
CA PHE A 138 19.73 9.21 -8.13
C PHE A 138 21.17 9.77 -8.03
N ASP A 139 21.84 10.05 -9.15
CA ASP A 139 23.21 10.60 -9.17
C ASP A 139 23.25 12.09 -8.71
N ALA A 140 22.09 12.74 -8.63
CA ALA A 140 21.97 14.17 -8.39
C ALA A 140 22.19 14.62 -6.93
N GLY A 141 22.42 13.71 -5.95
CA GLY A 141 22.29 14.13 -4.55
C GLY A 141 22.88 13.29 -3.43
N VAL A 142 23.71 12.25 -3.66
CA VAL A 142 24.32 11.49 -2.55
C VAL A 142 25.78 11.92 -2.37
N PRO A 143 26.12 12.72 -1.34
CA PRO A 143 27.51 12.92 -0.97
C PRO A 143 28.11 11.57 -0.59
N GLU A 144 29.27 11.21 -1.16
CA GLU A 144 30.08 10.12 -0.63
C GLU A 144 30.46 10.48 0.81
N GLY A 145 29.69 9.94 1.76
CA GLY A 145 29.98 10.04 3.18
C GLY A 145 31.23 9.24 3.54
N ASP A 146 31.83 9.56 4.68
CA ASP A 146 32.90 8.73 5.24
C ASP A 146 32.39 7.28 5.41
N PRO A 147 33.22 6.25 5.16
CA PRO A 147 32.86 4.88 5.45
C PRO A 147 32.41 4.71 6.92
N HIS A 148 31.17 4.26 7.13
CA HIS A 148 30.60 3.99 8.45
C HIS A 148 29.90 2.62 8.46
N PRO A 149 29.69 2.03 9.64
CA PRO A 149 28.82 0.85 9.77
C PRO A 149 27.44 1.18 9.21
N GLN A 150 26.97 0.38 8.27
CA GLN A 150 25.67 0.58 7.65
C GLN A 150 24.57 -0.01 8.54
N SER A 151 23.53 0.80 8.76
CA SER A 151 22.28 0.38 9.38
C SER A 151 21.48 -0.53 8.44
N GLU A 152 20.49 -1.25 8.97
CA GLU A 152 19.69 -2.17 8.15
C GLU A 152 18.90 -1.43 7.05
N LYS A 153 18.43 -0.21 7.35
CA LYS A 153 17.76 0.69 6.40
C LYS A 153 18.69 1.07 5.24
N GLU A 154 19.91 1.49 5.53
CA GLU A 154 20.90 1.87 4.50
C GLU A 154 21.34 0.69 3.63
N ILE A 155 21.48 -0.51 4.21
CA ILE A 155 21.79 -1.73 3.45
C ILE A 155 20.67 -2.02 2.45
N MET A 156 19.42 -1.96 2.89
CA MET A 156 18.26 -2.16 2.02
C MET A 156 18.15 -1.08 0.94
N GLU A 157 18.34 0.20 1.27
CA GLU A 157 18.33 1.29 0.28
C GLU A 157 19.39 1.04 -0.81
N ASN A 158 20.60 0.61 -0.43
CA ASN A 158 21.64 0.21 -1.37
C ASN A 158 21.23 -1.00 -2.21
N PHE A 159 20.54 -1.97 -1.61
CA PHE A 159 20.03 -3.12 -2.35
C PHE A 159 19.03 -2.72 -3.43
N TYR A 160 18.08 -1.82 -3.13
CA TYR A 160 17.14 -1.32 -4.13
C TYR A 160 17.81 -0.50 -5.22
N ARG A 161 18.91 0.20 -4.91
CA ARG A 161 19.71 0.90 -5.93
C ARG A 161 20.36 -0.08 -6.89
N MET A 162 21.00 -1.11 -6.36
CA MET A 162 21.77 -2.07 -7.15
C MET A 162 20.91 -3.13 -7.85
N ASN A 163 19.73 -3.43 -7.31
CA ASN A 163 18.86 -4.50 -7.81
C ASN A 163 17.55 -3.96 -8.35
N ARG A 164 17.54 -3.70 -9.66
CA ARG A 164 16.36 -3.26 -10.42
C ARG A 164 15.16 -4.20 -10.26
N SER A 165 15.37 -5.51 -10.26
CA SER A 165 14.26 -6.48 -10.18
C SER A 165 13.51 -6.37 -8.86
N VAL A 166 14.23 -6.20 -7.75
CA VAL A 166 13.62 -6.07 -6.42
C VAL A 166 12.97 -4.69 -6.27
N ARG A 167 13.61 -3.64 -6.80
CA ARG A 167 13.03 -2.28 -6.80
C ARG A 167 11.72 -2.21 -7.61
N GLU A 168 11.69 -2.76 -8.81
CA GLU A 168 10.46 -2.82 -9.62
C GLU A 168 9.37 -3.67 -8.91
N ALA A 169 9.73 -4.76 -8.25
CA ALA A 169 8.78 -5.54 -7.44
C ALA A 169 8.21 -4.73 -6.26
N GLN A 170 9.02 -3.88 -5.62
CA GLN A 170 8.54 -2.95 -4.59
C GLN A 170 7.58 -1.90 -5.17
N LEU A 171 7.86 -1.35 -6.35
CA LEU A 171 6.94 -0.43 -7.04
C LEU A 171 5.59 -1.09 -7.35
N VAL A 172 5.59 -2.39 -7.69
CA VAL A 172 4.34 -3.16 -7.87
C VAL A 172 3.57 -3.32 -6.55
N ILE A 173 4.25 -3.52 -5.43
CA ILE A 173 3.62 -3.56 -4.11
C ILE A 173 2.97 -2.20 -3.80
N ASP A 174 3.71 -1.10 -3.95
CA ASP A 174 3.24 0.26 -3.67
C ASP A 174 2.02 0.61 -4.54
N TRP A 175 2.05 0.21 -5.82
CA TRP A 175 0.91 0.33 -6.73
C TRP A 175 -0.34 -0.42 -6.23
N LEU A 176 -0.18 -1.67 -5.81
CA LEU A 176 -1.29 -2.50 -5.29
C LEU A 176 -1.85 -1.98 -3.98
N GLU A 177 -0.99 -1.46 -3.09
CA GLU A 177 -1.38 -0.87 -1.82
C GLU A 177 -2.17 0.42 -2.05
N ARG A 178 -1.73 1.29 -2.99
CA ARG A 178 -2.46 2.50 -3.35
C ARG A 178 -3.81 2.20 -4.02
N ASN A 179 -3.88 1.21 -4.90
CA ASN A 179 -5.15 0.81 -5.50
C ASN A 179 -6.15 0.32 -4.44
N ALA A 180 -5.69 -0.43 -3.45
CA ALA A 180 -6.52 -0.86 -2.33
C ALA A 180 -7.01 0.31 -1.46
N GLN A 181 -6.20 1.37 -1.28
CA GLN A 181 -6.64 2.59 -0.60
C GLN A 181 -7.79 3.29 -1.34
N ASP A 182 -7.62 3.46 -2.65
CA ASP A 182 -8.63 4.12 -3.50
C ASP A 182 -9.93 3.32 -3.52
N GLU A 183 -9.85 2.01 -3.69
CA GLU A 183 -11.03 1.12 -3.69
C GLU A 183 -11.75 1.17 -2.34
N TRP A 184 -11.01 1.14 -1.23
CA TRP A 184 -11.58 1.23 0.12
C TRP A 184 -12.41 2.51 0.30
N LYS A 185 -11.87 3.65 -0.14
CA LYS A 185 -12.55 4.95 -0.10
C LYS A 185 -13.78 4.96 -1.01
N LEU A 186 -13.65 4.48 -2.24
CA LEU A 186 -14.72 4.45 -3.24
C LEU A 186 -15.92 3.60 -2.78
N LEU A 187 -15.63 2.45 -2.17
CA LEU A 187 -16.63 1.52 -1.64
C LEU A 187 -17.18 1.92 -0.26
N GLN A 188 -16.70 3.02 0.34
CA GLN A 188 -17.13 3.51 1.66
C GLN A 188 -17.16 2.42 2.73
N ARG A 189 -16.12 1.58 2.75
CA ARG A 189 -16.03 0.47 3.70
C ARG A 189 -15.91 1.05 5.12
N GLU A 190 -16.76 0.56 6.02
CA GLU A 190 -16.87 1.05 7.40
C GLU A 190 -15.55 0.88 8.19
N GLU A 191 -15.23 1.86 9.04
CA GLU A 191 -14.11 1.80 9.97
C GLU A 191 -14.61 1.56 11.41
N ILE A 192 -13.96 0.69 12.16
CA ILE A 192 -14.32 0.35 13.54
C ILE A 192 -14.27 1.56 14.47
N ALA A 193 -13.42 2.54 14.15
CA ALA A 193 -13.33 3.80 14.88
C ALA A 193 -14.67 4.56 14.97
N PHE A 194 -15.65 4.28 14.10
CA PHE A 194 -16.99 4.88 14.18
C PHE A 194 -17.90 4.26 15.26
N TYR A 195 -17.58 3.07 15.77
CA TYR A 195 -18.44 2.30 16.67
C TYR A 195 -17.85 2.07 18.07
N THR A 196 -16.55 2.26 18.24
CA THR A 196 -15.87 2.13 19.54
C THR A 196 -15.51 3.52 20.05
N ASP A 197 -16.04 3.96 21.19
CA ASP A 197 -15.43 5.08 21.91
C ASP A 197 -14.02 4.67 22.36
N LYS A 198 -13.11 5.62 22.63
CA LYS A 198 -11.74 5.32 23.13
C LYS A 198 -11.81 4.54 24.45
N THR A 199 -11.85 3.21 24.35
CA THR A 199 -12.20 2.30 25.45
C THR A 199 -10.98 1.55 25.98
N VAL A 200 -11.19 0.92 27.13
CA VAL A 200 -10.29 -0.09 27.69
C VAL A 200 -10.43 -1.36 26.84
N ALA A 201 -9.32 -2.02 26.53
CA ALA A 201 -9.36 -3.30 25.82
C ALA A 201 -10.14 -4.36 26.62
N TRP A 202 -10.95 -5.14 25.91
CA TRP A 202 -11.73 -6.26 26.45
C TRP A 202 -12.64 -5.87 27.64
N GLU A 203 -13.45 -4.83 27.43
CA GLU A 203 -14.31 -4.26 28.47
C GLU A 203 -15.28 -5.27 29.09
N ASN A 204 -15.85 -6.17 28.29
CA ASN A 204 -16.82 -7.15 28.77
C ASN A 204 -16.15 -8.26 29.60
N THR A 205 -14.94 -8.66 29.19
CA THR A 205 -14.08 -9.61 29.90
C THR A 205 -13.65 -9.02 31.24
N LEU A 206 -13.18 -7.77 31.25
CA LEU A 206 -12.84 -7.04 32.47
C LEU A 206 -14.05 -6.92 33.41
N PHE A 207 -15.21 -6.55 32.87
CA PHE A 207 -16.44 -6.42 33.64
C PHE A 207 -16.86 -7.75 34.29
N GLN A 208 -16.79 -8.86 33.54
CA GLN A 208 -17.08 -10.20 34.06
C GLN A 208 -16.05 -10.66 35.11
N LEU A 209 -14.79 -10.26 34.99
CA LEU A 209 -13.75 -10.59 35.97
C LEU A 209 -13.90 -9.82 37.29
N GLN A 210 -14.34 -8.58 37.23
CA GLN A 210 -14.51 -7.73 38.42
C GLN A 210 -15.82 -8.00 39.17
N ASN A 211 -16.87 -8.47 38.48
CA ASN A 211 -18.21 -8.56 39.05
C ASN A 211 -18.67 -10.01 39.21
N SER A 212 -19.12 -10.37 40.42
CA SER A 212 -19.66 -11.72 40.69
C SER A 212 -21.10 -11.93 40.21
N ARG A 213 -21.83 -10.86 39.88
CA ARG A 213 -23.21 -10.92 39.35
C ARG A 213 -23.27 -10.17 38.03
N ILE A 214 -23.52 -10.90 36.95
CA ILE A 214 -23.40 -10.38 35.59
C ILE A 214 -24.73 -10.63 34.86
N PRO A 215 -25.39 -9.59 34.34
CA PRO A 215 -26.65 -9.74 33.59
C PRO A 215 -26.47 -10.54 32.29
N TYR A 216 -25.33 -10.35 31.61
CA TYR A 216 -24.93 -11.05 30.39
C TYR A 216 -23.56 -11.69 30.61
N GLY A 217 -23.52 -12.91 31.13
CA GLY A 217 -22.27 -13.65 31.26
C GLY A 217 -21.91 -14.36 29.96
N SER A 218 -20.62 -14.56 29.71
CA SER A 218 -20.16 -15.39 28.60
C SER A 218 -20.75 -16.80 28.68
N THR A 219 -20.99 -17.40 27.51
CA THR A 219 -21.48 -18.78 27.40
C THR A 219 -20.49 -19.82 27.95
N ARG A 220 -19.22 -19.45 28.15
CA ARG A 220 -18.13 -20.35 28.54
C ARG A 220 -17.30 -19.77 29.70
N GLN A 221 -16.45 -20.60 30.28
CA GLN A 221 -15.44 -20.12 31.23
C GLN A 221 -14.39 -19.29 30.50
N ILE A 222 -14.36 -18.00 30.79
CA ILE A 222 -13.40 -17.06 30.19
C ILE A 222 -12.04 -17.08 30.93
N VAL A 223 -11.07 -16.37 30.34
CA VAL A 223 -9.75 -16.09 30.94
C VAL A 223 -9.85 -15.49 32.34
N LYS A 224 -8.81 -15.65 33.16
CA LYS A 224 -8.70 -15.08 34.52
C LYS A 224 -7.85 -13.82 34.58
N SER A 225 -6.99 -13.60 33.59
CA SER A 225 -6.17 -12.40 33.47
C SER A 225 -6.41 -11.68 32.13
N LEU A 226 -5.96 -10.42 32.04
CA LEU A 226 -6.21 -9.52 30.90
C LEU A 226 -4.94 -9.14 30.13
N ASP A 227 -3.83 -9.81 30.41
CA ASP A 227 -2.62 -9.66 29.60
C ASP A 227 -2.81 -10.27 28.19
N PRO A 228 -2.10 -9.77 27.17
CA PRO A 228 -2.33 -10.15 25.76
C PRO A 228 -2.23 -11.65 25.46
N ASP A 229 -1.38 -12.39 26.20
CA ASP A 229 -1.19 -13.82 26.02
C ASP A 229 -2.12 -14.68 26.88
N ALA A 230 -2.97 -14.09 27.73
CA ALA A 230 -3.89 -14.82 28.60
C ALA A 230 -4.79 -15.82 27.86
N PRO A 231 -5.41 -15.49 26.70
CA PRO A 231 -6.26 -16.45 25.99
C PRO A 231 -5.49 -17.70 25.55
N THR A 232 -4.27 -17.51 25.04
CA THR A 232 -3.40 -18.60 24.57
C THR A 232 -2.80 -19.39 25.74
N ARG A 233 -2.33 -18.71 26.78
CA ARG A 233 -1.67 -19.31 27.95
C ARG A 233 -2.65 -20.13 28.79
N GLU A 234 -3.86 -19.60 29.02
CA GLU A 234 -4.88 -20.28 29.83
C GLU A 234 -5.71 -21.29 29.03
N GLY A 235 -5.68 -21.21 27.70
CA GLY A 235 -6.54 -22.02 26.83
C GLY A 235 -8.02 -21.70 27.01
N ARG A 236 -8.34 -20.44 27.32
CA ARG A 236 -9.70 -19.95 27.60
C ARG A 236 -10.03 -18.76 26.71
N PRO A 237 -11.27 -18.63 26.24
CA PRO A 237 -11.66 -17.50 25.40
C PRO A 237 -11.84 -16.21 26.23
N LEU A 238 -11.85 -15.09 25.54
CA LEU A 238 -12.40 -13.83 26.04
C LEU A 238 -13.93 -13.93 26.17
N HIS A 239 -14.57 -12.89 26.70
CA HIS A 239 -16.01 -12.74 26.59
C HIS A 239 -16.46 -12.79 25.11
N ASP A 240 -17.63 -13.37 24.83
CA ASP A 240 -18.08 -13.64 23.45
C ASP A 240 -18.16 -12.37 22.58
N LEU A 241 -18.55 -11.23 23.18
CA LEU A 241 -18.55 -9.92 22.52
C LEU A 241 -17.14 -9.42 22.22
N ASP A 242 -16.25 -9.43 23.21
CA ASP A 242 -14.86 -8.98 23.01
C ASP A 242 -14.13 -9.86 22.00
N ALA A 243 -14.41 -11.18 21.96
CA ALA A 243 -13.82 -12.09 20.99
C ALA A 243 -14.27 -11.80 19.55
N GLU A 244 -15.49 -11.28 19.36
CA GLU A 244 -16.00 -10.85 18.06
C GLU A 244 -15.41 -9.49 17.65
N ASP A 245 -15.32 -8.56 18.61
CA ASP A 245 -14.67 -7.25 18.39
C ASP A 245 -13.19 -7.41 18.05
N GLU A 246 -12.51 -8.38 18.68
CA GLU A 246 -11.12 -8.73 18.40
C GLU A 246 -10.91 -9.16 16.94
N LYS A 247 -11.80 -10.03 16.43
CA LYS A 247 -11.75 -10.46 15.02
C LYS A 247 -11.98 -9.29 14.07
N ARG A 248 -12.94 -8.41 14.37
CA ARG A 248 -13.23 -7.23 13.56
C ARG A 248 -12.02 -6.31 13.54
N LEU A 249 -11.45 -6.00 14.71
CA LEU A 249 -10.27 -5.18 14.86
C LEU A 249 -9.12 -5.72 14.00
N LEU A 250 -8.77 -6.99 14.14
CA LEU A 250 -7.66 -7.59 13.41
C LEU A 250 -7.90 -7.65 11.89
N ARG A 251 -9.15 -7.85 11.44
CA ARG A 251 -9.48 -7.74 10.01
C ARG A 251 -9.28 -6.33 9.48
N GLN A 252 -9.62 -5.30 10.26
CA GLN A 252 -9.34 -3.93 9.85
C GLN A 252 -7.84 -3.62 9.89
N VAL A 253 -7.11 -4.08 10.90
CA VAL A 253 -5.65 -3.95 10.98
C VAL A 253 -4.99 -4.60 9.76
N PHE A 254 -5.40 -5.81 9.38
CA PHE A 254 -4.92 -6.46 8.17
C PHE A 254 -5.26 -5.66 6.91
N ALA A 255 -6.48 -5.13 6.81
CA ALA A 255 -6.88 -4.27 5.70
C ALA A 255 -6.04 -2.98 5.62
N GLU A 256 -5.68 -2.36 6.74
CA GLU A 256 -4.76 -1.22 6.76
C GLU A 256 -3.35 -1.60 6.29
N ILE A 257 -2.83 -2.77 6.70
CA ILE A 257 -1.55 -3.28 6.21
C ILE A 257 -1.59 -3.54 4.70
N ARG A 258 -2.69 -4.13 4.20
CA ARG A 258 -2.92 -4.35 2.76
C ARG A 258 -3.00 -3.06 1.95
N LYS A 259 -3.33 -1.94 2.60
CA LYS A 259 -3.34 -0.59 2.05
C LYS A 259 -2.00 0.15 2.23
N GLY A 260 -0.98 -0.45 2.85
CA GLY A 260 0.28 0.22 3.18
C GLY A 260 0.18 1.21 4.35
N ASN A 261 -0.96 1.30 5.03
CA ASN A 261 -1.22 2.27 6.09
C ASN A 261 -0.90 1.69 7.48
N ILE A 262 0.36 1.32 7.73
CA ILE A 262 0.74 0.67 8.99
C ILE A 262 0.54 1.60 10.19
N ASP A 263 0.79 2.90 10.03
CA ASP A 263 0.55 3.89 11.08
C ASP A 263 -0.93 3.94 11.46
N LYS A 264 -1.82 3.89 10.47
CA LYS A 264 -3.27 3.83 10.72
C LYS A 264 -3.65 2.53 11.45
N ALA A 265 -3.02 1.42 11.11
CA ALA A 265 -3.21 0.15 11.79
C ALA A 265 -2.80 0.25 13.28
N GLN A 266 -1.69 0.93 13.59
CA GLN A 266 -1.25 1.21 14.96
C GLN A 266 -2.22 2.15 15.68
N GLU A 267 -2.67 3.23 15.03
CA GLU A 267 -3.65 4.17 15.59
C GLU A 267 -4.95 3.46 15.98
N ILE A 268 -5.48 2.58 15.13
CA ILE A 268 -6.70 1.82 15.41
C ILE A 268 -6.46 0.87 16.60
N CYS A 269 -5.31 0.19 16.68
CA CYS A 269 -4.97 -0.62 17.86
C CYS A 269 -4.98 0.22 19.14
N ILE A 270 -4.36 1.41 19.13
CA ILE A 270 -4.34 2.33 20.27
C ILE A 270 -5.74 2.80 20.62
N HIS A 271 -6.56 3.13 19.61
CA HIS A 271 -7.94 3.57 19.77
C HIS A 271 -8.80 2.55 20.50
N CYS A 272 -8.60 1.26 20.22
CA CYS A 272 -9.26 0.14 20.88
C CYS A 272 -8.60 -0.28 22.21
N GLY A 273 -7.71 0.53 22.79
CA GLY A 273 -7.05 0.27 24.07
C GLY A 273 -5.92 -0.76 24.00
N GLN A 274 -5.47 -1.14 22.81
CA GLN A 274 -4.47 -2.19 22.57
C GLN A 274 -3.11 -1.62 22.15
N ALA A 275 -2.57 -0.71 22.97
CA ALA A 275 -1.26 -0.10 22.74
C ALA A 275 -0.12 -1.13 22.65
N TRP A 276 -0.25 -2.28 23.33
CA TRP A 276 0.68 -3.40 23.24
C TRP A 276 0.76 -3.98 21.82
N ARG A 277 -0.37 -4.00 21.10
CA ARG A 277 -0.42 -4.49 19.72
C ARG A 277 0.19 -3.47 18.80
N ALA A 278 -0.12 -2.19 18.96
CA ALA A 278 0.52 -1.13 18.20
C ALA A 278 2.06 -1.19 18.33
N ALA A 279 2.58 -1.40 19.54
CA ALA A 279 4.02 -1.61 19.76
C ALA A 279 4.54 -2.89 19.09
N THR A 280 3.76 -3.98 19.07
CA THR A 280 4.11 -5.22 18.37
C THR A 280 4.18 -5.02 16.86
N LEU A 281 3.24 -4.26 16.29
CA LEU A 281 3.20 -3.86 14.88
C LEU A 281 4.32 -2.89 14.49
N ASP A 282 5.11 -2.36 15.43
CA ASP A 282 6.24 -1.48 15.14
C ASP A 282 7.56 -2.27 15.00
N GLY A 283 7.59 -3.51 15.51
CA GLY A 283 8.82 -4.29 15.60
C GLY A 283 9.40 -4.78 14.26
N TRP A 284 8.68 -4.64 13.15
CA TRP A 284 9.14 -4.98 11.80
C TRP A 284 10.06 -3.92 11.18
N ARG A 285 10.02 -2.67 11.68
CA ARG A 285 10.76 -1.55 11.11
C ARG A 285 12.26 -1.77 11.18
N LEU A 286 12.94 -1.53 10.06
CA LEU A 286 14.39 -1.64 9.96
C LEU A 286 15.07 -0.63 10.88
N PHE A 287 16.11 -1.07 11.57
CA PHE A 287 16.90 -0.19 12.41
C PHE A 287 17.68 0.82 11.56
N HIS A 288 17.58 2.10 11.93
CA HIS A 288 18.36 3.19 11.34
C HIS A 288 18.84 4.16 12.42
N ASP A 289 20.14 4.47 12.40
CA ASP A 289 20.72 5.51 13.23
C ASP A 289 21.47 6.50 12.32
N PRO A 290 20.85 7.66 11.99
CA PRO A 290 21.43 8.65 11.08
C PRO A 290 22.71 9.30 11.65
N ASN A 291 22.98 9.13 12.95
CA ASN A 291 24.17 9.69 13.59
C ASN A 291 25.47 8.93 13.26
N TYR A 292 25.40 7.77 12.60
CA TYR A 292 26.60 7.08 12.07
C TYR A 292 27.18 7.77 10.83
N ALA A 293 26.30 8.25 9.94
CA ALA A 293 26.67 8.96 8.73
C ALA A 293 27.02 10.43 9.02
N TYR A 294 26.19 11.10 9.82
CA TYR A 294 26.35 12.51 10.15
C TYR A 294 26.95 12.68 11.55
N LYS A 295 28.27 12.89 11.62
CA LYS A 295 29.01 13.10 12.88
C LYS A 295 28.85 14.54 13.39
N ASP A 296 27.63 15.01 13.61
CA ASP A 296 27.42 16.24 14.38
C ASP A 296 27.51 15.94 15.88
N THR A 297 28.48 16.58 16.54
CA THR A 297 28.72 16.44 17.98
C THR A 297 27.79 17.30 18.84
N THR A 298 27.01 18.20 18.23
CA THR A 298 26.20 19.20 18.94
C THR A 298 24.72 18.82 19.02
N SER A 299 24.18 18.13 18.02
CA SER A 299 22.80 17.67 18.01
C SER A 299 22.69 16.24 17.45
N LYS A 300 21.94 15.37 18.13
CA LYS A 300 21.67 14.01 17.65
C LYS A 300 20.29 13.94 17.03
N LEU A 301 20.22 13.28 15.89
CA LEU A 301 18.98 12.95 15.21
C LEU A 301 18.32 11.72 15.86
N PRO A 302 16.99 11.58 15.81
CA PRO A 302 16.28 10.44 16.39
C PRO A 302 16.70 9.13 15.71
N VAL A 303 16.76 8.06 16.50
CA VAL A 303 17.01 6.70 16.02
C VAL A 303 15.67 6.05 15.71
N GLU A 304 15.60 5.29 14.63
CA GLU A 304 14.39 4.70 14.09
C GLU A 304 14.46 3.17 14.06
N GLY A 305 13.29 2.54 14.14
CA GLY A 305 13.12 1.10 13.99
C GLY A 305 13.65 0.25 15.14
N ASN A 306 13.69 -1.07 14.92
CA ASN A 306 13.95 -2.06 15.95
C ASN A 306 15.36 -2.66 15.82
N PRO A 307 16.32 -2.36 16.72
CA PRO A 307 17.67 -2.95 16.67
C PRO A 307 17.66 -4.48 16.82
N HIS A 308 16.61 -5.04 17.41
CA HIS A 308 16.37 -6.47 17.61
C HIS A 308 15.29 -7.04 16.66
N ARG A 309 15.08 -6.40 15.50
CA ARG A 309 14.14 -6.86 14.47
C ARG A 309 14.29 -8.34 14.10
N PRO A 310 15.50 -8.93 14.00
CA PRO A 310 15.62 -10.36 13.68
C PRO A 310 14.97 -11.29 14.72
N ILE A 311 15.01 -10.92 16.00
CA ILE A 311 14.35 -11.66 17.07
C ILE A 311 12.83 -11.49 16.96
N TRP A 312 12.38 -10.25 16.72
CA TRP A 312 10.96 -9.97 16.49
C TRP A 312 10.41 -10.78 15.31
N LYS A 313 11.11 -10.82 14.18
CA LYS A 313 10.70 -11.58 12.98
C LYS A 313 10.60 -13.08 13.29
N MET A 314 11.57 -13.65 14.02
CA MET A 314 11.50 -15.04 14.47
C MET A 314 10.29 -15.29 15.39
N CYS A 315 9.99 -14.39 16.32
CA CYS A 315 8.82 -14.51 17.20
C CYS A 315 7.50 -14.44 16.41
N ALA A 316 7.39 -13.48 15.48
CA ALA A 316 6.25 -13.32 14.58
C ALA A 316 6.05 -14.57 13.69
N TRP A 317 7.13 -15.14 13.19
CA TRP A 317 7.10 -16.39 12.42
C TRP A 317 6.56 -17.56 13.26
N LYS A 318 7.11 -17.77 14.46
CA LYS A 318 6.66 -18.83 15.37
C LYS A 318 5.19 -18.67 15.77
N MET A 319 4.72 -17.43 15.92
CA MET A 319 3.32 -17.14 16.17
C MET A 319 2.42 -17.54 14.99
N CYS A 320 2.88 -17.36 13.74
CA CYS A 320 2.16 -17.82 12.56
C CYS A 320 2.01 -19.35 12.52
N GLU A 321 3.06 -20.09 12.93
CA GLU A 321 3.06 -21.55 12.98
C GLU A 321 2.30 -22.13 14.18
N ASP A 322 2.04 -21.34 15.23
CA ASP A 322 1.34 -21.82 16.42
C ASP A 322 -0.15 -22.05 16.16
N SER A 323 -0.60 -23.30 16.13
CA SER A 323 -2.02 -23.68 15.96
C SER A 323 -3.00 -23.02 16.94
N ARG A 324 -2.52 -22.52 18.09
CA ARG A 324 -3.35 -21.86 19.11
C ARG A 324 -3.61 -20.38 18.81
N ALA A 325 -2.76 -19.75 18.00
CA ALA A 325 -2.91 -18.34 17.66
C ALA A 325 -4.12 -18.14 16.70
N PRO A 326 -4.94 -17.10 16.89
CA PRO A 326 -6.08 -16.81 16.03
C PRO A 326 -5.68 -16.60 14.56
N PRO A 327 -6.49 -17.03 13.57
CA PRO A 327 -6.17 -16.85 12.16
C PRO A 327 -5.98 -15.38 11.76
N GLU A 328 -6.78 -14.46 12.30
CA GLU A 328 -6.68 -13.03 12.00
C GLU A 328 -5.33 -12.44 12.49
N ASP A 329 -4.90 -12.81 13.69
CA ASP A 329 -3.59 -12.43 14.24
C ASP A 329 -2.44 -12.94 13.37
N LYS A 330 -2.54 -14.19 12.91
CA LYS A 330 -1.54 -14.79 12.01
C LYS A 330 -1.45 -14.06 10.68
N ALA A 331 -2.56 -13.59 10.13
CA ALA A 331 -2.57 -12.85 8.88
C ALA A 331 -1.85 -11.50 9.03
N VAL A 332 -2.15 -10.76 10.11
CA VAL A 332 -1.49 -9.50 10.46
C VAL A 332 0.02 -9.70 10.63
N MET A 333 0.43 -10.65 11.48
CA MET A 333 1.85 -10.89 11.72
C MET A 333 2.56 -11.49 10.50
N GLY A 334 1.86 -12.35 9.76
CA GLY A 334 2.37 -12.99 8.54
C GLY A 334 2.70 -11.98 7.46
N ALA A 335 1.86 -10.96 7.28
CA ALA A 335 2.10 -9.86 6.34
C ALA A 335 3.35 -9.03 6.68
N LEU A 336 3.74 -8.98 7.96
CA LEU A 336 4.91 -8.22 8.42
C LEU A 336 6.18 -9.08 8.54
N CYS A 337 6.07 -10.40 8.70
CA CYS A 337 7.21 -11.31 8.86
C CYS A 337 7.51 -12.19 7.65
N GLY A 338 6.72 -12.07 6.58
CA GLY A 338 6.90 -12.84 5.34
C GLY A 338 6.29 -14.25 5.38
N HIS A 339 5.30 -14.52 6.24
CA HIS A 339 4.68 -15.85 6.33
C HIS A 339 3.48 -16.00 5.39
N LEU A 340 3.76 -16.32 4.13
CA LEU A 340 2.76 -16.43 3.06
C LEU A 340 1.52 -17.29 3.40
N PRO A 341 1.63 -18.50 4.00
CA PRO A 341 0.46 -19.34 4.27
C PRO A 341 -0.57 -18.71 5.24
N SER A 342 -0.15 -17.77 6.08
CA SER A 342 -1.06 -17.06 6.98
C SER A 342 -1.84 -15.94 6.27
N ILE A 343 -1.29 -15.41 5.19
CA ILE A 343 -1.85 -14.26 4.45
C ILE A 343 -2.86 -14.76 3.42
N LEU A 344 -2.53 -15.83 2.69
CA LEU A 344 -3.31 -16.33 1.56
C LEU A 344 -4.82 -16.57 1.85
N PRO A 345 -5.25 -17.06 3.03
CA PRO A 345 -6.68 -17.22 3.32
C PRO A 345 -7.49 -15.92 3.27
N TYR A 346 -6.83 -14.76 3.36
CA TYR A 346 -7.44 -13.43 3.30
C TYR A 346 -7.25 -12.75 1.95
N CYS A 347 -6.56 -13.39 1.00
CA CYS A 347 -6.35 -12.89 -0.36
C CYS A 347 -7.43 -13.45 -1.28
N THR A 348 -8.31 -12.57 -1.78
CA THR A 348 -9.50 -13.02 -2.54
C THR A 348 -9.51 -12.59 -4.01
N SER A 349 -8.77 -11.53 -4.35
CA SER A 349 -8.64 -11.03 -5.72
C SER A 349 -7.28 -11.35 -6.33
N TRP A 350 -7.17 -11.18 -7.65
CA TRP A 350 -5.89 -11.20 -8.35
C TRP A 350 -4.88 -10.21 -7.74
N GLU A 351 -5.31 -9.00 -7.37
CA GLU A 351 -4.44 -8.01 -6.72
C GLU A 351 -3.93 -8.47 -5.36
N ASP A 352 -4.79 -9.10 -4.55
CA ASP A 352 -4.38 -9.57 -3.23
C ASP A 352 -3.36 -10.69 -3.32
N LEU A 353 -3.54 -11.61 -4.28
CA LEU A 353 -2.60 -12.69 -4.53
C LEU A 353 -1.26 -12.13 -5.03
N LEU A 354 -1.29 -11.22 -6.01
CA LEU A 354 -0.08 -10.56 -6.49
C LEU A 354 0.65 -9.81 -5.36
N TRP A 355 -0.10 -9.06 -4.55
CA TRP A 355 0.45 -8.33 -3.41
C TRP A 355 1.09 -9.27 -2.40
N ALA A 356 0.40 -10.32 -1.97
CA ALA A 356 0.89 -11.25 -0.95
C ALA A 356 2.17 -11.97 -1.40
N HIS A 357 2.18 -12.53 -2.62
CA HIS A 357 3.34 -13.24 -3.14
C HIS A 357 4.53 -12.29 -3.37
N THR A 358 4.30 -11.12 -3.96
CA THR A 358 5.37 -10.16 -4.25
C THR A 358 5.94 -9.58 -2.96
N LYS A 359 5.08 -9.19 -2.00
CA LYS A 359 5.49 -8.65 -0.70
C LYS A 359 6.34 -9.63 0.08
N VAL A 360 5.93 -10.90 0.15
CA VAL A 360 6.73 -11.93 0.82
C VAL A 360 8.06 -12.15 0.09
N SER A 361 8.05 -12.21 -1.24
CA SER A 361 9.29 -12.40 -2.00
C SER A 361 10.29 -11.26 -1.78
N VAL A 362 9.82 -10.00 -1.77
CA VAL A 362 10.65 -8.83 -1.47
C VAL A 362 11.16 -8.87 -0.02
N ASP A 363 10.31 -9.23 0.96
CA ASP A 363 10.75 -9.39 2.36
C ASP A 363 11.89 -10.40 2.49
N VAL A 364 11.81 -11.55 1.82
CA VAL A 364 12.87 -12.58 1.85
C VAL A 364 14.13 -12.07 1.17
N ALA A 365 14.03 -11.45 0.00
CA ALA A 365 15.19 -10.90 -0.72
C ALA A 365 15.91 -9.81 0.09
N VAL A 366 15.16 -8.91 0.72
CA VAL A 366 15.70 -7.86 1.59
C VAL A 366 16.31 -8.46 2.85
N GLU A 367 15.64 -9.43 3.50
CA GLU A 367 16.18 -10.10 4.68
C GLU A 367 17.50 -10.83 4.39
N GLN A 368 17.59 -11.51 3.24
CA GLN A 368 18.80 -12.17 2.79
C GLN A 368 19.92 -11.14 2.58
N ASN A 369 19.63 -10.05 1.86
CA ASN A 369 20.62 -8.99 1.63
C ASN A 369 21.12 -8.34 2.94
N ILE A 370 20.21 -8.06 3.89
CA ILE A 370 20.58 -7.53 5.20
C ILE A 370 21.50 -8.50 5.94
N ARG A 371 21.20 -9.79 5.94
CA ARG A 371 22.02 -10.80 6.62
C ARG A 371 23.41 -10.95 6.01
N ASP A 372 23.52 -10.81 4.69
CA ASP A 372 24.79 -10.93 3.98
C ASP A 372 25.70 -9.72 4.16
N ASN A 373 25.14 -8.54 4.41
CA ASN A 373 25.87 -7.27 4.44
C ASN A 373 25.94 -6.60 5.84
N SER A 374 25.13 -7.06 6.80
CA SER A 374 25.14 -6.52 8.16
C SER A 374 26.22 -7.19 9.03
N LEU A 375 26.81 -6.41 9.93
CA LEU A 375 27.77 -6.90 10.93
C LEU A 375 27.09 -7.57 12.14
N LYS A 376 25.76 -7.64 12.18
CA LYS A 376 24.99 -8.23 13.29
C LYS A 376 24.95 -9.75 13.19
N ASP A 377 24.85 -10.41 14.34
CA ASP A 377 24.50 -11.82 14.41
C ASP A 377 22.98 -12.00 14.28
N PHE A 378 22.55 -12.84 13.33
CA PHE A 378 21.14 -13.11 13.10
C PHE A 378 20.74 -14.51 13.60
N PRO A 379 19.61 -14.66 14.32
CA PRO A 379 19.06 -15.97 14.60
C PRO A 379 18.67 -16.68 13.29
N PRO A 380 18.85 -18.01 13.19
CA PRO A 380 18.49 -18.75 11.99
C PRO A 380 16.98 -18.72 11.75
N MET A 381 16.57 -18.43 10.53
CA MET A 381 15.17 -18.59 10.09
C MET A 381 14.91 -20.03 9.65
N PRO A 382 13.67 -20.54 9.77
CA PRO A 382 13.32 -21.87 9.28
C PRO A 382 13.62 -22.02 7.78
N PRO A 383 14.06 -23.20 7.30
CA PRO A 383 14.43 -23.39 5.89
C PRO A 383 13.33 -23.01 4.89
N HIS A 384 12.07 -23.23 5.24
CA HIS A 384 10.93 -22.92 4.39
C HIS A 384 10.72 -21.41 4.15
N TYR A 385 11.22 -20.54 5.03
CA TYR A 385 11.15 -19.08 4.86
C TYR A 385 11.82 -18.64 3.56
N TRP A 386 13.02 -19.18 3.29
CA TRP A 386 13.82 -18.83 2.12
C TRP A 386 13.21 -19.30 0.80
N ASN A 387 12.31 -20.29 0.83
CA ASN A 387 11.64 -20.81 -0.37
C ASN A 387 10.59 -19.85 -0.95
N TYR A 388 10.23 -18.78 -0.22
CA TYR A 388 9.26 -17.80 -0.70
C TYR A 388 9.87 -16.70 -1.57
N GLU A 389 11.20 -16.63 -1.70
CA GLU A 389 11.84 -15.80 -2.72
C GLU A 389 11.53 -16.38 -4.11
N ARG A 390 10.79 -15.62 -4.91
CA ARG A 390 10.35 -16.02 -6.25
C ARG A 390 10.49 -14.87 -7.22
N LYS A 391 10.79 -15.21 -8.47
CA LYS A 391 10.76 -14.24 -9.56
C LYS A 391 9.33 -13.78 -9.82
N ILE A 392 9.16 -12.49 -10.12
CA ILE A 392 7.83 -11.90 -10.35
C ILE A 392 7.14 -12.56 -11.54
N GLU A 393 7.88 -13.01 -12.55
CA GLU A 393 7.37 -13.73 -13.71
C GLU A 393 6.75 -15.09 -13.32
N ASP A 394 7.33 -15.78 -12.35
CA ASP A 394 6.81 -17.05 -11.86
C ASP A 394 5.59 -16.85 -10.95
N ILE A 395 5.52 -15.74 -10.23
CA ILE A 395 4.33 -15.33 -9.47
C ILE A 395 3.19 -15.02 -10.43
N LEU A 396 3.44 -14.16 -11.42
CA LEU A 396 2.46 -13.77 -12.44
C LEU A 396 1.93 -14.97 -13.22
N ARG A 397 2.78 -15.91 -13.61
CA ARG A 397 2.35 -17.14 -14.31
C ARG A 397 1.39 -17.98 -13.47
N GLU A 398 1.59 -18.04 -12.15
CA GLU A 398 0.71 -18.79 -11.26
C GLU A 398 -0.66 -18.12 -11.14
N ILE A 399 -0.69 -16.81 -10.82
CA ILE A 399 -1.95 -16.08 -10.60
C ILE A 399 -2.72 -15.82 -11.91
N GLY A 400 -2.02 -15.66 -13.04
CA GLY A 400 -2.58 -15.47 -14.38
C GLY A 400 -3.36 -16.69 -14.89
N SER A 401 -3.24 -17.85 -14.23
CA SER A 401 -4.01 -19.05 -14.54
C SER A 401 -5.48 -18.97 -14.10
N SER A 402 -5.82 -18.03 -13.20
CA SER A 402 -7.17 -17.78 -12.71
C SER A 402 -8.09 -17.16 -13.78
N GLU A 403 -9.40 -17.25 -13.59
CA GLU A 403 -10.37 -16.62 -14.51
C GLU A 403 -10.21 -15.09 -14.56
N GLU A 404 -9.92 -14.46 -13.42
CA GLU A 404 -9.64 -13.01 -13.36
C GLU A 404 -8.33 -12.64 -14.07
N GLY A 405 -7.27 -13.43 -13.85
CA GLY A 405 -5.96 -13.22 -14.48
C GLY A 405 -5.97 -13.32 -16.01
N ARG A 406 -6.94 -14.01 -16.59
CA ARG A 406 -7.10 -14.13 -18.06
C ARG A 406 -7.81 -12.94 -18.71
N THR A 407 -8.35 -12.01 -17.92
CA THR A 407 -9.02 -10.84 -18.50
C THR A 407 -8.01 -9.94 -19.22
N PRO A 408 -8.40 -9.26 -20.33
CA PRO A 408 -7.46 -8.48 -21.13
C PRO A 408 -6.67 -7.44 -20.32
N ILE A 409 -7.31 -6.79 -19.34
CA ILE A 409 -6.66 -5.78 -18.51
C ILE A 409 -5.58 -6.35 -17.59
N ARG A 410 -5.80 -7.56 -17.03
CA ARG A 410 -4.78 -8.24 -16.23
C ARG A 410 -3.61 -8.66 -17.10
N VAL A 411 -3.87 -9.24 -18.27
CA VAL A 411 -2.81 -9.58 -19.22
C VAL A 411 -1.98 -8.35 -19.61
N ILE A 412 -2.61 -7.19 -19.80
CA ILE A 412 -1.89 -5.92 -20.05
C ILE A 412 -1.00 -5.56 -18.85
N GLN A 413 -1.55 -5.57 -17.63
CA GLN A 413 -0.80 -5.26 -16.41
C GLN A 413 0.39 -6.22 -16.21
N GLU A 414 0.18 -7.53 -16.42
CA GLU A 414 1.23 -8.55 -16.34
C GLU A 414 2.36 -8.27 -17.32
N LEU A 415 2.03 -8.03 -18.60
CA LEU A 415 3.04 -7.76 -19.63
C LEU A 415 3.77 -6.44 -19.41
N LEU A 416 3.10 -5.42 -18.84
CA LEU A 416 3.72 -4.16 -18.44
C LEU A 416 4.71 -4.36 -17.29
N ILE A 417 4.34 -5.17 -16.28
CA ILE A 417 5.20 -5.53 -15.15
C ILE A 417 6.45 -6.27 -15.64
N VAL A 418 6.28 -7.31 -16.46
CA VAL A 418 7.42 -8.08 -17.00
C VAL A 418 8.23 -7.27 -18.04
N GLY A 419 7.66 -6.21 -18.59
CA GLY A 419 8.32 -5.38 -19.61
C GLY A 419 8.32 -6.02 -21.01
N GLN A 420 7.38 -6.93 -21.30
CA GLN A 420 7.26 -7.62 -22.59
C GLN A 420 6.38 -6.82 -23.56
N SER A 421 6.88 -5.68 -24.03
CA SER A 421 6.09 -4.77 -24.88
C SER A 421 5.74 -5.37 -26.25
N SER A 422 6.59 -6.21 -26.85
CA SER A 422 6.29 -6.85 -28.13
C SER A 422 5.14 -7.87 -28.05
N GLU A 423 5.09 -8.66 -26.97
CA GLU A 423 3.96 -9.57 -26.70
C GLU A 423 2.71 -8.77 -26.38
N LEU A 424 2.83 -7.67 -25.62
CA LEU A 424 1.71 -6.76 -25.34
C LEU A 424 1.08 -6.22 -26.62
N LEU A 425 1.89 -5.69 -27.54
CA LEU A 425 1.40 -5.20 -28.84
C LEU A 425 0.71 -6.29 -29.66
N SER A 426 1.27 -7.51 -29.64
CA SER A 426 0.68 -8.68 -30.32
C SER A 426 -0.69 -9.03 -29.76
N ARG A 427 -0.85 -9.03 -28.42
CA ARG A 427 -2.15 -9.26 -27.76
C ARG A 427 -3.15 -8.15 -28.06
N CYS A 428 -2.71 -6.90 -28.00
CA CYS A 428 -3.55 -5.74 -28.31
C CYS A 428 -4.08 -5.80 -29.75
N ALA A 429 -3.26 -6.18 -30.73
CA ALA A 429 -3.69 -6.33 -32.11
C ALA A 429 -4.82 -7.37 -32.25
N VAL A 430 -4.69 -8.53 -31.60
CA VAL A 430 -5.72 -9.59 -31.59
C VAL A 430 -7.03 -9.11 -30.97
N TRP A 431 -6.98 -8.34 -29.88
CA TRP A 431 -8.21 -7.84 -29.24
C TRP A 431 -8.93 -6.77 -30.06
N VAL A 432 -8.19 -5.99 -30.84
CA VAL A 432 -8.74 -4.92 -31.67
C VAL A 432 -9.33 -5.46 -32.99
N GLU A 433 -8.87 -6.61 -33.49
CA GLU A 433 -9.51 -7.32 -34.61
C GLU A 433 -10.93 -7.83 -34.27
N GLY A 434 -11.21 -8.04 -32.98
CA GLY A 434 -12.56 -8.37 -32.48
C GLY A 434 -13.51 -7.16 -32.44
N MET A 435 -14.77 -7.39 -32.05
CA MET A 435 -15.69 -6.29 -31.69
C MET A 435 -15.22 -5.62 -30.39
N CYS A 436 -14.24 -4.74 -30.51
CA CYS A 436 -13.63 -4.02 -29.39
C CYS A 436 -14.54 -2.87 -28.95
N GLN A 437 -14.77 -2.76 -27.64
CA GLN A 437 -15.55 -1.66 -27.08
C GLN A 437 -14.81 -0.32 -27.32
N PRO A 438 -15.51 0.76 -27.68
CA PRO A 438 -14.92 2.07 -27.96
C PRO A 438 -13.90 2.56 -26.92
N GLN A 439 -14.25 2.48 -25.64
CA GLN A 439 -13.39 2.93 -24.55
C GLN A 439 -12.14 2.06 -24.39
N PHE A 440 -12.26 0.75 -24.64
CA PHE A 440 -11.12 -0.15 -24.60
C PHE A 440 -10.18 0.12 -25.78
N LEU A 441 -10.71 0.38 -26.98
CA LEU A 441 -9.89 0.81 -28.12
C LEU A 441 -9.16 2.12 -27.84
N ARG A 442 -9.83 3.11 -27.22
CA ARG A 442 -9.18 4.35 -26.74
C ARG A 442 -8.02 4.01 -25.83
N PHE A 443 -8.27 3.25 -24.77
CA PHE A 443 -7.25 2.87 -23.79
C PHE A 443 -6.04 2.22 -24.47
N LEU A 444 -6.25 1.18 -25.29
CA LEU A 444 -5.17 0.49 -26.00
C LEU A 444 -4.37 1.43 -26.90
N ALA A 445 -5.02 2.31 -27.66
CA ALA A 445 -4.33 3.25 -28.53
C ALA A 445 -3.41 4.21 -27.74
N HIS A 446 -3.86 4.70 -26.58
CA HIS A 446 -3.04 5.59 -25.75
C HIS A 446 -1.91 4.81 -25.06
N VAL A 447 -2.12 3.54 -24.68
CA VAL A 447 -1.03 2.70 -24.14
C VAL A 447 0.06 2.54 -25.18
N VAL A 448 -0.29 2.25 -26.44
CA VAL A 448 0.68 2.18 -27.55
C VAL A 448 1.43 3.50 -27.71
N LEU A 449 0.73 4.63 -27.71
CA LEU A 449 1.35 5.96 -27.86
C LEU A 449 2.34 6.25 -26.72
N VAL A 450 1.95 5.98 -25.47
CA VAL A 450 2.82 6.18 -24.30
C VAL A 450 4.05 5.29 -24.37
N LEU A 451 3.87 4.00 -24.64
CA LEU A 451 4.99 3.06 -24.79
C LEU A 451 5.92 3.47 -25.94
N ARG A 452 5.38 3.97 -27.05
CA ARG A 452 6.18 4.50 -28.17
C ARG A 452 7.02 5.70 -27.77
N MET A 453 6.41 6.66 -27.08
CA MET A 453 7.12 7.86 -26.61
C MET A 453 8.19 7.54 -25.55
N ALA A 454 7.97 6.48 -24.77
CA ALA A 454 8.94 5.96 -23.80
C ALA A 454 10.01 5.03 -24.40
N GLY A 455 9.94 4.70 -25.70
CA GLY A 455 10.93 3.86 -26.39
C GLY A 455 10.68 2.35 -26.36
N TYR A 456 9.46 1.90 -26.05
CA TYR A 456 9.10 0.49 -25.86
C TYR A 456 8.13 -0.07 -26.94
N SER A 457 8.04 0.52 -28.14
CA SER A 457 6.98 0.21 -29.15
C SER A 457 7.36 -0.79 -30.27
N GLU A 458 8.26 -1.74 -30.03
CA GLU A 458 8.59 -2.73 -31.07
C GLU A 458 7.69 -3.98 -31.03
N PRO A 459 7.14 -4.45 -32.18
CA PRO A 459 7.29 -3.92 -33.54
C PRO A 459 6.24 -2.85 -33.91
N ASP A 460 6.68 -1.77 -34.57
CA ASP A 460 5.86 -0.57 -34.81
C ASP A 460 4.56 -0.80 -35.59
N HIS A 461 4.57 -1.73 -36.54
CA HIS A 461 3.42 -1.99 -37.43
C HIS A 461 2.15 -2.39 -36.65
N LEU A 462 2.30 -3.19 -35.59
CA LEU A 462 1.18 -3.61 -34.74
C LEU A 462 0.57 -2.41 -34.02
N GLY A 463 1.41 -1.52 -33.50
CA GLY A 463 0.96 -0.27 -32.87
C GLY A 463 0.27 0.67 -33.85
N ASP A 464 0.80 0.78 -35.08
CA ASP A 464 0.24 1.63 -36.12
C ASP A 464 -1.18 1.20 -36.52
N ASP A 465 -1.43 -0.11 -36.60
CA ASP A 465 -2.75 -0.63 -36.97
C ASP A 465 -3.81 -0.33 -35.89
N ILE A 466 -3.44 -0.45 -34.61
CA ILE A 466 -4.29 -0.05 -33.49
C ILE A 466 -4.61 1.45 -33.54
N ILE A 467 -3.60 2.29 -33.77
CA ILE A 467 -3.77 3.75 -33.85
C ILE A 467 -4.65 4.14 -35.03
N LYS A 468 -4.46 3.53 -36.21
CA LYS A 468 -5.31 3.77 -37.40
C LYS A 468 -6.77 3.44 -37.10
N LEU A 469 -7.04 2.31 -36.45
CA LEU A 469 -8.40 1.91 -36.10
C LEU A 469 -9.05 2.89 -35.12
N TYR A 470 -8.30 3.36 -34.11
CA TYR A 470 -8.76 4.40 -33.21
C TYR A 470 -9.08 5.72 -33.93
N GLN A 471 -8.23 6.16 -34.88
CA GLN A 471 -8.48 7.37 -35.67
C GLN A 471 -9.76 7.27 -36.51
N VAL A 472 -10.04 6.11 -37.10
CA VAL A 472 -11.29 5.88 -37.85
C VAL A 472 -12.49 5.98 -36.92
N HIS A 473 -12.42 5.36 -35.73
CA HIS A 473 -13.50 5.41 -34.74
C HIS A 473 -13.81 6.84 -34.29
N VAL A 474 -12.78 7.62 -33.96
CA VAL A 474 -12.91 9.03 -33.54
C VAL A 474 -13.50 9.91 -34.63
N ARG A 475 -13.17 9.67 -35.91
CA ARG A 475 -13.70 10.45 -37.04
C ARG A 475 -15.15 10.08 -37.41
N GLY A 476 -15.58 8.87 -37.07
CA GLY A 476 -16.93 8.36 -37.33
C GLY A 476 -17.93 8.57 -36.19
N SER A 477 -17.46 9.01 -35.03
CA SER A 477 -18.26 9.32 -33.82
C SER A 477 -18.47 10.82 -33.70
#